data_AF-A0AAE0VTG1-F1
#
_entry.id   AF-A0AAE0VTG1-F1
#
_cell.length_a   1.000
_cell.length_b   1.000
_cell.length_c   1.000
_cell.angle_alpha   90.00
_cell.angle_beta   90.00
_cell.angle_gamma   90.00
#
_symmetry.space_group_name_H-M   'P 1'
#
loop_
_entity.id
_entity.type
_entity.pdbx_description
1 polymer ?
#
loop_
_entity_poly.entity_id
_entity_poly.type
_entity_poly.pdbx_seq_one_letter_code
_entity_poly.pdbx_strand_id
1 'polypeptide(L)'
;MAARGRNIQLYKGILRHLQSIYKKDKLKDTPAYLYFVDQFRKHQVTGEKHCRAKEELHHLGETYLCLLDSIQKYEELSAVYKGQGERTVESSANLVGLRLPQVPPPPSENM
;
A
#
# COMPACT_ATOMS: atom_id res chain seq x y z
N MET A 1 -12.60 22.61 -13.53
CA MET A 1 -13.20 21.82 -12.42
C MET A 1 -12.48 20.49 -12.15
N ALA A 2 -11.98 19.76 -13.15
CA ALA A 2 -11.29 18.47 -12.97
C ALA A 2 -10.06 18.48 -12.03
N ALA A 3 -9.21 19.51 -12.11
CA ALA A 3 -8.01 19.60 -11.26
C ALA A 3 -8.33 19.73 -9.75
N ARG A 4 -9.49 20.32 -9.40
CA ARG A 4 -9.94 20.43 -8.00
C ARG A 4 -10.37 19.07 -7.45
N GLY A 5 -10.98 18.23 -8.30
CA GLY A 5 -11.34 16.85 -7.98
C GLY A 5 -10.12 15.97 -7.71
N ARG A 6 -9.08 16.03 -8.56
CA ARG A 6 -7.84 15.25 -8.40
C ARG A 6 -7.10 15.55 -7.09
N ASN A 7 -6.99 16.84 -6.74
CA ASN A 7 -6.40 17.27 -5.47
C ASN A 7 -7.13 16.70 -4.25
N ILE A 8 -8.47 16.69 -4.26
CA ILE A 8 -9.25 16.13 -3.15
C ILE A 8 -9.06 14.62 -3.04
N GLN A 9 -8.96 13.91 -4.16
CA GLN A 9 -8.70 12.46 -4.15
C GLN A 9 -7.30 12.15 -3.62
N LEU A 10 -6.30 12.92 -4.04
CA LEU A 10 -4.94 12.81 -3.53
C LEU A 10 -4.88 13.02 -2.01
N TYR A 11 -5.51 14.09 -1.53
CA TYR A 11 -5.63 14.40 -0.10
C TYR A 11 -6.27 13.24 0.67
N LYS A 12 -7.40 12.73 0.18
CA LYS A 12 -8.10 11.59 0.81
C LYS A 12 -7.28 10.30 0.76
N GLY A 13 -6.54 10.07 -0.32
CA GLY A 13 -5.65 8.92 -0.48
C GLY A 13 -4.60 8.87 0.61
N ILE A 14 -3.81 9.93 0.72
CA ILE A 14 -2.72 10.03 1.71
C ILE A 14 -3.28 9.93 3.14
N LEU A 15 -4.40 10.59 3.44
CA LEU A 15 -5.01 10.49 4.77
C LEU A 15 -5.44 9.06 5.14
N ARG A 16 -5.93 8.27 4.19
CA ARG A 16 -6.30 6.86 4.45
C ARG A 16 -5.07 6.02 4.84
N HIS A 17 -3.94 6.22 4.17
CA HIS A 17 -2.69 5.54 4.55
C HIS A 17 -2.21 5.98 5.94
N LEU A 18 -2.19 7.29 6.21
CA LEU A 18 -1.81 7.78 7.54
C LEU A 18 -2.74 7.22 8.64
N GLN A 19 -4.05 7.10 8.37
CA GLN A 19 -5.00 6.46 9.29
C GLN A 19 -4.68 4.98 9.55
N SER A 20 -4.27 4.25 8.51
CA SER A 20 -3.87 2.84 8.61
C SER A 20 -2.61 2.67 9.45
N ILE A 21 -1.61 3.52 9.25
CA ILE A 21 -0.31 3.45 9.94
C ILE A 21 -0.44 3.79 11.42
N TYR A 22 -1.08 4.91 11.76
CA TYR A 22 -1.09 5.44 13.13
C TYR A 22 -2.18 4.83 14.03
N LYS A 23 -2.94 3.82 13.55
CA LYS A 23 -3.99 3.06 14.27
C LYS A 23 -4.67 3.86 15.39
N LYS A 24 -5.71 4.65 15.01
CA LYS A 24 -6.71 5.37 15.83
C LYS A 24 -6.36 5.46 17.34
N ASP A 25 -5.90 6.60 17.82
CA ASP A 25 -6.85 7.56 18.43
C ASP A 25 -6.54 9.04 18.17
N LYS A 26 -5.36 9.38 17.64
CA LYS A 26 -4.92 10.77 17.53
C LYS A 26 -4.14 11.08 16.26
N LEU A 27 -4.65 10.65 15.09
CA LEU A 27 -4.04 11.02 13.80
C LEU A 27 -3.80 12.54 13.71
N LYS A 28 -4.75 13.34 14.20
CA LYS A 28 -4.68 14.80 14.17
C LYS A 28 -3.51 15.39 14.95
N ASP A 29 -3.00 14.66 15.94
CA ASP A 29 -1.90 15.10 16.79
C ASP A 29 -0.54 14.59 16.26
N THR A 30 -0.56 13.77 15.21
CA THR A 30 0.69 13.29 14.59
C THR A 30 1.37 14.42 13.82
N PRO A 31 2.70 14.57 13.95
CA PRO A 31 3.45 15.58 13.18
C PRO A 31 3.26 15.43 11.67
N ALA A 32 3.16 14.18 11.18
CA ALA A 32 2.94 13.90 9.76
C ALA A 32 1.58 14.44 9.26
N TYR A 33 0.51 14.28 10.04
CA TYR A 33 -0.80 14.82 9.69
C TYR A 33 -0.79 16.35 9.71
N LEU A 34 -0.25 16.96 10.76
CA LEU A 34 -0.21 18.41 10.92
C LEU A 34 0.58 19.07 9.78
N TYR A 35 1.76 18.52 9.47
CA TYR A 35 2.57 18.96 8.35
C TYR A 35 1.82 18.81 7.02
N PHE A 36 1.23 17.64 6.77
CA PHE A 36 0.51 17.38 5.52
C PHE A 36 -0.67 18.36 5.31
N VAL A 37 -1.48 18.59 6.35
CA VAL A 37 -2.61 19.52 6.28
C VAL A 37 -2.14 20.97 6.08
N ASP A 38 -1.06 21.38 6.75
CA ASP A 38 -0.45 22.70 6.58
C ASP A 38 0.04 22.92 5.13
N GLN A 39 0.79 21.96 4.57
CA GLN A 39 1.23 22.01 3.18
C GLN A 39 0.05 22.06 2.21
N PHE A 40 -0.97 21.23 2.43
CA PHE A 40 -2.13 21.19 1.53
C PHE A 40 -2.93 22.50 1.55
N ARG A 41 -3.04 23.16 2.72
CA ARG A 41 -3.73 24.45 2.87
C ARG A 41 -2.96 25.61 2.25
N LYS A 42 -1.64 25.68 2.48
CA LYS A 42 -0.77 26.74 1.94
C LYS A 42 -0.84 26.85 0.42
N HIS A 43 -1.08 25.74 -0.27
CA HIS A 43 -1.12 25.68 -1.73
C HIS A 43 -2.54 25.56 -2.31
N GLN A 44 -3.59 25.66 -1.49
CA GLN A 44 -4.98 25.52 -1.93
C GLN A 44 -5.50 26.76 -2.68
N VAL A 45 -4.97 27.96 -2.39
CA VAL A 45 -5.41 29.24 -2.96
C VAL A 45 -4.20 30.15 -3.22
N THR A 46 -3.55 29.99 -4.36
CA THR A 46 -2.65 31.00 -4.93
C THR A 46 -3.02 31.17 -6.40
N GLY A 47 -3.90 32.14 -6.70
CA GLY A 47 -4.00 32.74 -8.05
C GLY A 47 -2.81 33.68 -8.28
N GLU A 48 -2.44 34.12 -9.47
CA GLU A 48 -2.93 33.94 -10.83
C GLU A 48 -1.77 33.43 -11.69
N LYS A 49 -2.09 32.72 -12.79
CA LYS A 49 -1.19 31.86 -13.58
C LYS A 49 -0.86 30.56 -12.83
N HIS A 50 -0.87 29.44 -13.53
CA HIS A 50 -0.53 28.12 -12.98
C HIS A 50 0.82 28.19 -12.25
N CYS A 51 0.78 28.36 -10.93
CA CYS A 51 1.99 28.45 -10.13
C CYS A 51 2.63 27.06 -10.17
N ARG A 52 3.77 26.94 -10.83
CA ARG A 52 4.58 25.72 -10.94
C ARG A 52 4.71 24.97 -9.60
N ALA A 53 4.83 25.71 -8.50
CA ALA A 53 4.86 25.16 -7.14
C ALA A 53 3.64 24.29 -6.79
N LYS A 54 2.45 24.60 -7.31
CA LYS A 54 1.23 23.79 -7.11
C LYS A 54 1.30 22.47 -7.88
N GLU A 55 1.80 22.51 -9.10
CA GLU A 55 1.97 21.30 -9.93
C GLU A 55 3.07 20.41 -9.35
N GLU A 56 4.18 21.01 -8.90
CA GLU A 56 5.24 20.31 -8.18
C GLU A 56 4.73 19.66 -6.90
N LEU A 57 3.94 20.36 -6.08
CA LEU A 57 3.37 19.78 -4.86
C LEU A 57 2.34 18.68 -5.16
N HIS A 58 1.53 18.82 -6.21
CA HIS A 58 0.62 17.77 -6.66
C HIS A 58 1.39 16.51 -7.07
N HIS A 59 2.41 16.69 -7.91
CA HIS A 59 3.26 15.59 -8.37
C HIS A 59 3.97 14.91 -7.20
N LEU A 60 4.55 15.69 -6.29
CA LEU A 60 5.17 15.19 -5.07
C LEU A 60 4.18 14.38 -4.22
N GLY A 61 2.95 14.88 -4.07
CA GLY A 61 1.90 14.15 -3.38
C GLY A 61 1.56 12.83 -4.06
N GLU A 62 1.43 12.81 -5.39
CA GLU A 62 1.21 11.57 -6.16
C GLU A 62 2.36 10.57 -5.97
N THR A 63 3.61 11.04 -5.95
CA THR A 63 4.79 10.22 -5.64
C THR A 63 4.68 9.60 -4.26
N TYR A 64 4.32 10.37 -3.24
CA TYR A 64 4.15 9.85 -1.88
C TYR A 64 2.98 8.87 -1.77
N LEU A 65 1.87 9.14 -2.45
CA LEU A 65 0.74 8.20 -2.48
C LEU A 65 1.16 6.85 -3.10
N CYS A 66 1.85 6.90 -4.25
CA CYS A 66 2.40 5.71 -4.91
C CYS A 66 3.37 4.93 -4.01
N LEU A 67 4.23 5.63 -3.26
CA LEU A 67 5.15 5.02 -2.31
C LEU A 67 4.38 4.30 -1.19
N LEU A 68 3.39 4.96 -0.59
CA LEU A 68 2.58 4.39 0.50
C LEU A 68 1.78 3.16 0.04
N ASP A 69 1.20 3.23 -1.16
CA ASP A 69 0.52 2.09 -1.79
C ASP A 69 1.49 0.92 -2.03
N SER A 70 2.70 1.22 -2.50
CA SER A 70 3.72 0.21 -2.79
C SER A 70 4.23 -0.47 -1.52
N ILE A 71 4.41 0.29 -0.43
CA ILE A 71 4.80 -0.25 0.88
C ILE A 71 3.71 -1.20 1.39
N GLN A 72 2.44 -0.81 1.31
CA GLN A 72 1.34 -1.68 1.75
C GLN A 72 1.29 -2.99 0.95
N LYS A 73 1.38 -2.91 -0.38
CA LYS A 73 1.44 -4.11 -1.24
C LYS A 73 2.67 -4.98 -0.93
N TYR A 74 3.80 -4.35 -0.65
CA TYR A 74 5.02 -5.05 -0.26
C TYR A 74 4.82 -5.79 1.07
N GLU A 75 4.17 -5.18 2.06
CA GLU A 75 3.85 -5.84 3.33
C GLU A 75 2.92 -7.03 3.14
N GLU A 76 1.88 -6.90 2.30
CA GLU A 76 0.97 -7.99 1.94
C GLU A 76 1.73 -9.16 1.28
N LEU A 77 2.57 -8.86 0.28
CA LEU A 77 3.40 -9.86 -0.38
C LEU A 77 4.40 -10.49 0.58
N SER A 78 5.05 -9.68 1.42
CA SER A 78 6.00 -10.13 2.42
C SER A 78 5.33 -11.07 3.43
N ALA A 79 4.13 -10.76 3.91
CA ALA A 79 3.40 -11.63 4.82
C ALA A 79 3.13 -13.04 4.24
N VAL A 80 2.88 -13.13 2.94
CA VAL A 80 2.62 -14.41 2.24
C VAL A 80 3.93 -15.13 1.89
N TYR A 81 4.87 -14.42 1.27
CA TYR A 81 6.01 -15.04 0.61
C TYR A 81 7.27 -15.04 1.47
N LYS A 82 7.49 -14.04 2.32
CA LYS A 82 8.66 -13.98 3.21
C LYS A 82 8.61 -15.17 4.16
N GLY A 83 9.62 -16.02 4.11
CA GLY A 83 9.75 -17.15 5.03
C GLY A 83 9.98 -16.63 6.45
N GLN A 84 9.17 -17.10 7.40
CA GLN A 84 9.41 -16.93 8.85
C GLN A 84 10.39 -18.01 9.37
N GLY A 85 10.94 -18.83 8.49
CA GLY A 85 11.75 -20.02 8.76
C GLY A 85 11.67 -21.01 7.59
N GLU A 86 12.12 -22.24 7.79
CA GLU A 86 11.96 -23.32 6.81
C GLU A 86 10.49 -23.76 6.73
N ARG A 87 9.95 -23.83 5.50
CA ARG A 87 8.62 -24.38 5.21
C ARG A 87 8.75 -25.84 4.79
N THR A 88 7.72 -26.64 5.04
CA THR A 88 7.68 -28.01 4.51
C THR A 88 7.59 -28.01 2.97
N VAL A 89 7.94 -29.13 2.35
CA VAL A 89 7.88 -29.29 0.89
C VAL A 89 6.43 -29.14 0.41
N GLU A 90 5.48 -29.73 1.15
CA GLU A 90 4.03 -29.63 0.94
C GLU A 90 3.58 -28.17 0.97
N SER A 91 3.97 -27.43 2.02
CA SER A 91 3.58 -26.03 2.21
C SER A 91 4.14 -25.13 1.10
N SER A 92 5.40 -25.37 0.72
CA SER A 92 6.07 -24.62 -0.35
C SER A 92 5.43 -24.89 -1.72
N ALA A 93 5.11 -26.15 -2.02
CA ALA A 93 4.40 -26.53 -3.24
C ALA A 93 3.03 -25.84 -3.32
N ASN A 94 2.24 -25.93 -2.24
CA ASN A 94 0.91 -25.31 -2.19
C ASN A 94 0.95 -23.78 -2.34
N LEU A 95 1.96 -23.13 -1.76
CA LEU A 95 2.14 -21.67 -1.81
C LEU A 95 2.32 -21.12 -3.24
N VAL A 96 2.84 -21.93 -4.16
CA VAL A 96 2.99 -21.58 -5.58
C VAL A 96 1.95 -22.27 -6.47
N GLY A 97 0.93 -22.93 -5.89
CA GLY A 97 -0.14 -23.60 -6.64
C GLY A 97 0.22 -24.99 -7.19
N LEU A 98 1.29 -25.60 -6.68
CA LEU A 98 1.71 -26.97 -7.02
C LEU A 98 1.16 -27.97 -5.99
N ARG A 99 1.17 -29.26 -6.35
CA ARG A 99 0.84 -30.37 -5.44
C ARG A 99 1.92 -31.43 -5.49
N LEU A 100 2.10 -32.15 -4.39
CA LEU A 100 2.99 -33.30 -4.36
C LEU A 100 2.44 -34.46 -5.21
N PRO A 101 3.31 -35.25 -5.85
CA PRO A 101 2.90 -36.47 -6.53
C PRO A 101 2.29 -37.45 -5.52
N GLN A 102 1.17 -38.06 -5.88
CA GLN A 102 0.56 -39.13 -5.09
C GLN A 102 1.32 -40.42 -5.34
N VAL A 103 1.77 -41.09 -4.28
CA VAL A 103 2.33 -42.44 -4.38
C VAL A 103 1.17 -43.36 -4.77
N PRO A 104 1.28 -44.14 -5.86
CA PRO A 104 0.24 -45.09 -6.22
C PRO A 104 0.03 -46.11 -5.09
N PRO A 105 -1.20 -46.57 -4.86
CA PRO A 105 -1.46 -47.60 -3.86
C PRO A 105 -0.63 -48.85 -4.18
N PRO A 106 -0.18 -49.60 -3.17
CA PRO A 106 0.54 -50.85 -3.40
C PRO A 106 -0.34 -51.80 -4.23
N PRO A 107 0.25 -52.58 -5.15
CA PRO A 107 -0.51 -53.52 -5.95
C PRO A 107 -1.26 -54.47 -5.02
N SER A 108 -2.54 -54.68 -5.26
CA SER A 108 -3.33 -55.68 -4.54
C SER A 108 -2.67 -57.05 -4.77
N GLU A 109 -2.03 -57.59 -3.73
CA GLU A 109 -1.63 -58.99 -3.70
C GLU A 109 -2.91 -59.82 -3.77
N ASN A 110 -3.24 -60.27 -4.98
CA ASN A 110 -4.30 -61.26 -5.18
C ASN A 110 -3.82 -62.58 -4.56
N MET A 111 -4.53 -63.01 -3.52
CA MET A 111 -4.54 -64.38 -2.97
C MET A 111 -4.85 -65.43 -4.03
#